data_AF-A0AAU9RVL1-F1
#
_entry.id   AF-A0AAU9RVL1-F1
#
_cell.length_a   1.000
_cell.length_b   1.000
_cell.length_c   1.000
_cell.angle_alpha   90.00
_cell.angle_beta   90.00
_cell.angle_gamma   90.00
#
_symmetry.space_group_name_H-M   'P 1'
#
loop_
_entity.id
_entity.type
_entity.pdbx_description
1 polymer ?
#
loop_
_entity_poly.entity_id
_entity_poly.type
_entity_poly.pdbx_seq_one_letter_code
_entity_poly.pdbx_strand_id
1 'polypeptide(L)'
;MLLRRESLTDMVKGMDLKTSITLIDDNGSLKIATRESDCKVKSIGIHINGERKRFLFFLVVDAFDKNIISTVENNVSNQILKKMKKLVSFLQSLPKERKIDDNVAVNLSFAGSSLLGDSSVEVEI
;
A
#
# COMPACT_ATOMS: atom_id res chain seq x y z
N MET A 1 -26.85 7.04 -38.99
CA MET A 1 -27.08 7.16 -37.54
C MET A 1 -25.71 7.30 -36.87
N LEU A 2 -25.30 8.51 -36.52
CA LEU A 2 -24.01 8.75 -35.85
C LEU A 2 -24.10 8.26 -34.40
N LEU A 3 -23.33 7.23 -34.04
CA LEU A 3 -23.07 6.87 -32.65
C LEU A 3 -22.29 8.04 -32.02
N ARG A 4 -23.00 8.98 -31.40
CA ARG A 4 -22.38 10.05 -30.63
C ARG A 4 -21.68 9.41 -29.43
N ARG A 5 -20.35 9.60 -29.33
CA ARG A 5 -19.54 9.12 -28.22
C ARG A 5 -19.74 10.08 -27.04
N GLU A 6 -20.43 9.60 -26.00
CA GLU A 6 -20.40 10.25 -24.68
C GLU A 6 -19.13 9.78 -23.95
N SER A 7 -18.45 10.66 -23.22
CA SER A 7 -17.26 10.31 -22.44
C SER A 7 -17.53 10.43 -20.95
N LEU A 8 -17.04 9.46 -20.18
CA LEU A 8 -17.14 9.44 -18.73
C LEU A 8 -15.73 9.51 -18.13
N THR A 9 -15.57 10.32 -17.08
CA THR A 9 -14.32 10.43 -16.35
C THR A 9 -14.59 10.36 -14.87
N ASP A 10 -13.93 9.42 -14.20
CA ASP A 10 -14.03 9.21 -12.76
C ASP A 10 -12.77 9.73 -12.07
N MET A 11 -12.96 10.44 -10.97
CA MET A 11 -11.87 11.01 -10.18
C MET A 11 -12.08 10.69 -8.71
N VAL A 12 -11.14 9.98 -8.10
CA VAL A 12 -11.10 9.78 -6.64
C VAL A 12 -10.80 11.13 -5.99
N LYS A 13 -11.70 11.62 -5.13
CA LYS A 13 -11.60 12.95 -4.49
C LYS A 13 -11.01 12.91 -3.09
N GLY A 14 -10.58 11.74 -2.63
CA GLY A 14 -9.90 11.55 -1.37
C GLY A 14 -9.85 10.08 -1.00
N MET A 15 -8.78 9.69 -0.31
CA MET A 15 -8.55 8.31 0.10
C MET A 15 -7.78 8.33 1.41
N ASP A 16 -8.29 7.64 2.42
CA ASP A 16 -7.56 7.38 3.66
C ASP A 16 -6.91 6.01 3.56
N LEU A 17 -5.63 5.97 3.91
CA LEU A 17 -4.85 4.75 3.89
C LEU A 17 -4.25 4.52 5.27
N LYS A 18 -4.47 3.33 5.81
CA LYS A 18 -3.90 2.93 7.09
C LYS A 18 -3.24 1.56 6.93
N THR A 19 -2.01 1.45 7.39
CA THR A 19 -1.34 0.15 7.48
C THR A 19 -0.63 0.06 8.83
N SER A 20 -0.74 -1.10 9.46
CA SER A 20 -0.06 -1.40 10.72
C SER A 20 1.00 -2.46 10.47
N ILE A 21 2.23 -2.15 10.86
CA ILE A 21 3.38 -3.05 10.73
C ILE A 21 3.99 -3.33 12.09
N THR A 22 4.53 -4.53 12.25
CA THR A 22 5.35 -4.89 13.40
C THR A 22 6.70 -5.37 12.88
N LEU A 23 7.77 -4.82 13.43
CA LEU A 23 9.13 -5.28 13.17
C LEU A 23 9.46 -6.40 14.16
N ILE A 24 9.97 -7.50 13.64
CA ILE A 24 10.33 -8.69 14.42
C ILE A 24 11.71 -9.19 13.99
N ASP A 25 12.42 -9.82 14.91
CA ASP A 25 13.58 -10.64 14.58
C ASP A 25 13.13 -11.98 13.98
N ASP A 26 13.84 -12.41 12.94
CA ASP A 26 13.72 -13.69 12.25
C ASP A 26 15.12 -14.32 12.10
N ASN A 27 15.62 -14.87 13.20
CA ASN A 27 16.94 -15.50 13.32
C ASN A 27 18.10 -14.57 12.94
N GLY A 28 18.16 -13.37 13.51
CA GLY A 28 19.18 -12.36 13.19
C GLY A 28 18.87 -11.53 11.95
N SER A 29 17.67 -11.65 11.37
CA SER A 29 17.19 -10.83 10.26
C SER A 29 16.00 -9.99 10.70
N LEU A 30 15.94 -8.73 10.26
CA LEU A 30 14.77 -7.92 10.48
C LEU A 30 13.65 -8.30 9.49
N LYS A 31 12.43 -8.49 10.02
CA LYS A 31 11.24 -8.80 9.24
C LYS A 31 10.08 -7.91 9.61
N ILE A 32 9.26 -7.59 8.62
CA ILE A 32 7.97 -6.92 8.83
C ILE A 32 6.87 -7.97 8.84
N ALA A 33 6.18 -8.10 9.97
CA ALA A 33 4.89 -8.75 10.05
C ALA A 33 3.80 -7.69 9.77
N THR A 34 3.18 -7.76 8.60
CA THR A 34 2.01 -6.93 8.28
C THR A 34 0.80 -7.54 8.97
N ARG A 35 0.09 -6.77 9.79
CA ARG A 35 -1.14 -7.23 10.44
C ARG A 35 -2.37 -6.84 9.62
N GLU A 36 -2.47 -5.57 9.25
CA GLU A 36 -3.67 -5.02 8.60
C GLU A 36 -3.27 -3.86 7.66
N SER A 37 -3.90 -3.82 6.48
CA SER A 37 -3.89 -2.68 5.56
C SER A 37 -5.33 -2.37 5.17
N ASP A 38 -5.79 -1.16 5.47
CA ASP A 38 -7.12 -0.67 5.14
C ASP A 38 -7.01 0.56 4.24
N CYS A 39 -7.93 0.64 3.29
CA CYS A 39 -8.04 1.71 2.33
C CYS A 39 -9.51 2.11 2.25
N LYS A 40 -9.79 3.39 2.48
CA LYS A 40 -11.13 3.96 2.40
C LYS A 40 -11.18 5.12 1.43
N VAL A 41 -11.95 4.97 0.36
CA VAL A 41 -12.21 6.06 -0.58
C VAL A 41 -13.27 6.97 0.02
N LYS A 42 -12.94 8.27 0.18
CA LYS A 42 -13.86 9.26 0.77
C LYS A 42 -15.03 9.57 -0.16
N SER A 43 -14.72 9.73 -1.44
CA SER A 43 -15.71 10.01 -2.48
C SER A 43 -15.10 9.88 -3.88
N ILE A 44 -15.97 9.69 -4.86
CA ILE A 44 -15.64 9.69 -6.28
C ILE A 44 -16.43 10.81 -6.96
N GLY A 45 -15.76 11.56 -7.83
CA GLY A 45 -16.39 12.52 -8.72
C GLY A 45 -16.55 11.91 -10.09
N ILE A 46 -17.80 11.72 -10.53
CA ILE A 46 -18.12 11.24 -11.88
C ILE A 46 -18.49 12.44 -12.75
N HIS A 47 -17.77 12.62 -13.86
CA HIS A 47 -18.07 13.64 -14.86
C HIS A 47 -18.52 12.98 -16.16
N ILE A 48 -19.68 13.41 -16.66
CA ILE A 48 -20.25 12.95 -17.93
C ILE A 48 -20.27 14.11 -18.91
N ASN A 49 -19.62 13.93 -20.06
CA ASN A 49 -19.71 14.84 -21.20
C ASN A 49 -20.72 14.29 -22.20
N GLY A 50 -21.57 15.17 -22.75
CA GLY A 50 -22.71 14.78 -23.57
C GLY A 50 -23.95 15.63 -23.49
N GLU A 51 -24.97 15.26 -24.24
CA GLU A 51 -26.30 15.91 -24.19
C GLU A 51 -27.24 15.20 -23.21
N ARG A 52 -27.02 13.90 -22.94
CA ARG A 52 -27.89 13.08 -22.07
C ARG A 52 -27.39 12.96 -20.63
N LYS A 53 -26.59 13.92 -20.17
CA LYS A 53 -25.80 13.84 -18.91
C LYS A 53 -26.63 13.50 -17.69
N ARG A 54 -27.81 14.13 -17.53
CA ARG A 54 -28.61 14.01 -16.30
C ARG A 54 -29.17 12.59 -16.09
N PHE A 55 -29.64 11.96 -17.17
CA PHE A 55 -30.12 10.58 -17.14
C PHE A 55 -28.98 9.59 -16.95
N LEU A 56 -27.90 9.76 -17.73
CA LEU A 56 -26.72 8.89 -17.65
C LEU A 56 -26.02 8.97 -16.29
N PHE A 57 -26.01 10.14 -15.65
CA PHE A 57 -25.42 10.31 -14.32
C PHE A 57 -26.14 9.45 -13.28
N PHE A 58 -27.47 9.49 -13.24
CA PHE A 58 -28.24 8.69 -12.29
C PHE A 58 -28.03 7.20 -12.53
N LEU A 59 -28.09 6.76 -13.79
CA LEU A 59 -27.89 5.36 -14.17
C LEU A 59 -26.49 4.85 -13.78
N VAL A 60 -25.45 5.64 -14.05
CA VAL A 60 -24.06 5.22 -13.78
C VAL A 60 -23.76 5.23 -12.28
N VAL A 61 -24.14 6.29 -11.57
CA VAL A 61 -23.90 6.39 -10.11
C VAL A 61 -24.58 5.24 -9.38
N ASP A 62 -25.86 4.98 -9.70
CA ASP A 62 -26.64 3.95 -9.01
C ASP A 62 -26.10 2.53 -9.29
N ALA A 63 -25.62 2.28 -10.52
CA ALA A 63 -25.10 0.97 -10.91
C ALA A 63 -23.64 0.71 -10.51
N PHE A 64 -22.77 1.73 -10.47
CA PHE A 64 -21.32 1.52 -10.46
C PHE A 64 -20.57 2.15 -9.28
N ASP A 65 -21.12 3.15 -8.57
CA ASP A 65 -20.35 3.91 -7.57
C ASP A 65 -19.71 2.98 -6.51
N LYS A 66 -20.50 2.07 -5.93
CA LYS A 66 -20.01 1.06 -4.97
C LYS A 66 -18.94 0.15 -5.56
N ASN A 67 -19.08 -0.25 -6.82
CA ASN A 67 -18.14 -1.16 -7.47
C ASN A 67 -16.81 -0.46 -7.77
N ILE A 68 -16.85 0.81 -8.20
CA ILE A 68 -15.65 1.62 -8.43
C ILE A 68 -14.92 1.83 -7.10
N ILE A 69 -15.63 2.25 -6.05
CA ILE A 69 -15.09 2.41 -4.69
C ILE A 69 -14.39 1.12 -4.24
N SER A 70 -15.10 0.00 -4.25
CA SER A 70 -14.54 -1.29 -3.78
C SER A 70 -13.35 -1.74 -4.62
N THR A 71 -13.40 -1.56 -5.94
CA THR A 71 -12.29 -1.93 -6.84
C THR A 71 -11.04 -1.10 -6.54
N VAL A 72 -11.20 0.21 -6.34
CA VAL A 72 -10.07 1.09 -5.98
C VAL A 72 -9.49 0.71 -4.62
N GLU A 73 -10.33 0.57 -3.60
CA GLU A 73 -9.90 0.20 -2.24
C GLU A 73 -9.12 -1.13 -2.25
N ASN A 74 -9.67 -2.15 -2.90
CA ASN A 74 -9.03 -3.47 -2.99
C ASN A 74 -7.71 -3.42 -3.76
N ASN A 75 -7.67 -2.71 -4.90
CA ASN A 75 -6.46 -2.63 -5.70
C ASN A 75 -5.33 -1.90 -4.97
N VAL A 76 -5.64 -0.80 -4.28
CA VAL A 76 -4.66 -0.04 -3.49
C VAL A 76 -4.15 -0.88 -2.31
N SER A 77 -5.04 -1.50 -1.53
CA SER A 77 -4.66 -2.39 -0.43
C SER A 77 -3.76 -3.54 -0.89
N ASN A 78 -4.09 -4.18 -2.03
CA ASN A 78 -3.27 -5.24 -2.60
C ASN A 78 -1.89 -4.77 -3.08
N GLN A 79 -1.80 -3.57 -3.66
CA GLN A 79 -0.53 -2.99 -4.08
C GLN A 79 0.37 -2.70 -2.89
N ILE A 80 -0.18 -2.25 -1.76
CA ILE A 80 0.58 -2.04 -0.53
C ILE A 80 1.13 -3.36 -0.01
N LEU A 81 0.30 -4.40 0.08
CA LEU A 81 0.76 -5.74 0.48
C LEU A 81 1.87 -6.26 -0.43
N LYS A 82 1.75 -6.05 -1.75
CA LYS A 82 2.78 -6.45 -2.72
C LYS A 82 4.09 -5.68 -2.51
N LYS A 83 4.02 -4.38 -2.23
CA LYS A 83 5.21 -3.56 -1.94
C LYS A 83 5.82 -3.90 -0.58
N MET A 84 5.01 -4.20 0.43
CA MET A 84 5.46 -4.69 1.73
C MET A 84 6.22 -6.00 1.63
N LYS A 85 5.77 -6.96 0.81
CA LYS A 85 6.54 -8.20 0.53
C LYS A 85 7.93 -7.91 -0.03
N LYS A 86 8.06 -6.91 -0.90
CA LYS A 86 9.37 -6.49 -1.43
C LYS A 86 10.23 -5.86 -0.34
N LEU A 87 9.65 -5.04 0.52
CA LEU A 87 10.35 -4.45 1.66
C LEU A 87 10.83 -5.52 2.65
N VAL A 88 9.99 -6.51 2.98
CA VAL A 88 10.37 -7.68 3.79
C VAL A 88 11.57 -8.40 3.17
N SER A 89 11.50 -8.71 1.87
CA SER A 89 12.60 -9.36 1.17
C SER A 89 13.88 -8.54 1.19
N PHE A 90 13.79 -7.22 1.10
CA PHE A 90 14.94 -6.32 1.20
C PHE A 90 15.56 -6.37 2.61
N LEU A 91 14.75 -6.24 3.66
CA LEU A 91 15.24 -6.29 5.04
C LEU A 91 15.88 -7.64 5.37
N GLN A 92 15.31 -8.74 4.89
CA GLN A 92 15.87 -10.08 5.06
C GLN A 92 17.16 -10.31 4.26
N SER A 93 17.41 -9.51 3.21
CA SER A 93 18.64 -9.59 2.41
C SER A 93 19.82 -8.84 3.03
N LEU A 94 19.59 -8.08 4.11
CA LEU A 94 20.67 -7.38 4.80
C LEU A 94 21.68 -8.39 5.38
N PRO A 95 22.99 -8.09 5.28
CA PRO A 95 24.02 -8.99 5.73
C PRO A 95 23.97 -9.13 7.25
N LYS A 96 24.04 -10.37 7.75
CA LYS A 96 24.17 -10.70 9.18
C LYS A 96 25.60 -10.66 9.68
N GLU A 97 26.55 -10.55 8.76
CA GLU A 97 27.97 -10.52 9.06
C GLU A 97 28.68 -9.72 7.97
N ARG A 98 29.70 -8.98 8.36
CA ARG A 98 30.59 -8.28 7.43
C ARG A 98 32.04 -8.56 7.81
N LYS A 99 32.79 -9.15 6.89
CA LYS A 99 34.24 -9.28 7.02
C LYS A 99 34.91 -7.91 6.96
N ILE A 100 35.82 -7.67 7.87
CA ILE A 100 36.69 -6.48 7.90
C ILE A 100 38.01 -6.82 7.23
N ASP A 101 38.56 -8.00 7.52
CA ASP A 101 39.71 -8.61 6.87
C ASP A 101 39.54 -10.14 6.79
N ASP A 102 40.60 -10.85 6.41
CA ASP A 102 40.58 -12.31 6.23
C ASP A 102 40.35 -13.09 7.54
N ASN A 103 40.59 -12.45 8.69
CA ASN A 103 40.60 -13.07 10.02
C ASN A 103 39.55 -12.48 10.97
N VAL A 104 38.98 -11.31 10.65
CA VAL A 104 38.05 -10.57 11.52
C VAL A 104 36.75 -10.24 10.79
N ALA A 105 35.64 -10.53 11.44
CA ALA A 105 34.30 -10.20 10.97
C ALA A 105 33.45 -9.58 12.09
N VAL A 106 32.51 -8.73 11.69
CA VAL A 106 31.54 -8.09 12.57
C VAL A 106 30.19 -8.79 12.40
N ASN A 107 29.61 -9.25 13.52
CA ASN A 107 28.24 -9.73 13.55
C ASN A 107 27.29 -8.54 13.43
N LEU A 108 26.40 -8.61 12.44
CA LEU A 108 25.37 -7.62 12.13
C LEU A 108 23.96 -8.23 12.26
N SER A 109 23.84 -9.34 13.00
CA SER A 109 22.57 -10.00 13.24
C SER A 109 21.70 -9.16 14.16
N PHE A 110 20.46 -8.92 13.76
CA PHE A 110 19.51 -8.21 14.62
C PHE A 110 19.25 -9.00 15.92
N ALA A 111 19.31 -8.31 17.05
CA ALA A 111 19.05 -8.89 18.36
C ALA A 111 17.78 -8.28 18.97
N GLY A 112 16.80 -9.11 19.31
CA GLY A 112 15.63 -8.68 20.08
C GLY A 112 14.61 -7.85 19.30
N SER A 113 13.88 -7.00 20.02
CA SER A 113 12.77 -6.20 19.49
C SER A 113 13.20 -4.79 19.13
N SER A 114 12.72 -4.25 18.00
CA SER A 114 12.91 -2.84 17.65
C SER A 114 12.16 -1.91 18.60
N LEU A 115 12.76 -0.77 18.93
CA LEU A 115 12.08 0.32 19.63
C LEU A 115 11.54 1.34 18.61
N LEU A 116 10.24 1.60 18.67
CA LEU A 116 9.61 2.67 17.88
C LEU A 116 9.52 3.92 18.74
N GLY A 117 10.35 4.91 18.45
CA GLY A 117 10.26 6.25 19.03
C GLY A 117 9.35 7.16 18.21
N ASP A 118 9.06 8.35 18.72
CA ASP A 118 8.19 9.33 18.05
C ASP A 118 8.72 9.78 16.68
N SER A 119 10.04 9.69 16.47
CA SER A 119 10.71 10.07 15.22
C SER A 119 11.89 9.16 14.84
N SER A 120 12.04 8.00 15.51
CA SER A 120 13.13 7.06 15.27
C SER A 120 12.64 5.62 15.27
N VAL A 121 13.36 4.77 14.56
CA VAL A 121 13.25 3.31 14.67
C VAL A 121 14.62 2.82 15.06
N GLU A 122 14.72 2.30 16.28
CA GLU A 122 15.95 1.77 16.83
C GLU A 122 15.92 0.25 16.74
N VAL A 123 17.03 -0.32 16.30
CA VAL A 123 17.21 -1.77 16.22
C VAL A 123 18.56 -2.11 16.80
N GLU A 124 18.57 -3.11 17.66
CA GLU A 124 19.79 -3.65 18.26
C GLU A 124 20.40 -4.69 17.32
N ILE A 125 21.74 -4.68 17.24
CA ILE A 125 22.57 -5.43 16.31
C ILE A 125 23.78 -5.96 17.10
#